data_AF-A0A5S5CCM2-F1
#
_entry.id   AF-A0A5S5CCM2-F1
#
_cell.length_a   1.000
_cell.length_b   1.000
_cell.length_c   1.000
_cell.angle_alpha   90.00
_cell.angle_beta   90.00
_cell.angle_gamma   90.00
#
_symmetry.space_group_name_H-M   'P 1'
#
loop_
_entity.id
_entity.type
_entity.pdbx_description
1 polymer ?
#
loop_
_entity_poly.entity_id
_entity_poly.type
_entity_poly.pdbx_seq_one_letter_code
_entity_poly.pdbx_strand_id
1 'polypeptide(L)'
;MAFENLTDNVKEIDKNVRSYVETSIEYYKLDLFKKTMKSTISLANTLVMGSLLMLILIFLSVGASIWIGQAINHLPAGYFIVAGFYAIVMALLAIFGKSYFKKRLLIKYSRIFFND
;
A
#
# COMPACT_ATOMS: atom_id res chain seq x y z
N MET A 1 -2.36 58.68 -20.89
CA MET A 1 -3.37 58.26 -19.89
C MET A 1 -3.79 56.79 -20.03
N ALA A 2 -4.13 56.25 -21.21
CA ALA A 2 -4.52 54.83 -21.33
C ALA A 2 -3.37 53.81 -21.09
N PHE A 3 -2.15 54.14 -21.51
CA PHE A 3 -0.96 53.28 -21.32
C PHE A 3 -0.46 53.23 -19.86
N GLU A 4 -0.72 54.26 -19.08
CA GLU A 4 -0.36 54.33 -17.65
C GLU A 4 -1.20 53.36 -16.83
N ASN A 5 -2.53 53.40 -17.03
CA ASN A 5 -3.45 52.47 -16.40
C ASN A 5 -3.12 51.01 -16.74
N LEU A 6 -2.70 50.72 -17.98
CA LEU A 6 -2.31 49.37 -18.38
C LEU A 6 -1.04 48.90 -17.66
N THR A 7 -0.08 49.79 -17.47
CA THR A 7 1.19 49.50 -16.79
C THR A 7 0.96 49.25 -15.29
N ASP A 8 0.05 50.00 -14.67
CA ASP A 8 -0.30 49.84 -13.26
C ASP A 8 -1.06 48.53 -12.98
N ASN A 9 -2.00 48.15 -13.86
CA ASN A 9 -2.70 46.86 -13.77
C ASN A 9 -1.73 45.67 -13.95
N VAL A 10 -0.75 45.78 -14.85
CA VAL A 10 0.26 44.72 -15.05
C VAL A 10 1.16 44.56 -13.83
N LYS A 11 1.54 45.66 -13.16
CA LYS A 11 2.30 45.61 -11.89
C LYS A 11 1.49 45.00 -10.75
N GLU A 12 0.19 45.26 -10.71
CA GLU A 12 -0.70 44.70 -9.69
C GLU A 12 -0.94 43.19 -9.89
N ILE A 13 -1.06 42.75 -11.16
CA ILE A 13 -1.12 41.33 -11.53
C ILE A 13 0.19 40.62 -11.15
N ASP A 14 1.35 41.21 -11.44
CA ASP A 14 2.65 40.61 -11.10
C ASP A 14 2.77 40.38 -9.57
N LYS A 15 2.33 41.34 -8.77
CA LYS A 15 2.34 41.23 -7.30
C LYS A 15 1.39 40.14 -6.78
N ASN A 16 0.18 40.05 -7.33
CA ASN A 16 -0.81 39.05 -6.94
C ASN A 16 -0.42 37.65 -7.40
N VAL A 17 0.11 37.50 -8.62
CA VAL A 17 0.62 36.23 -9.15
C VAL A 17 1.80 35.75 -8.31
N ARG A 18 2.70 36.64 -7.91
CA ARG A 18 3.86 36.29 -7.07
C ARG A 18 3.44 35.78 -5.68
N SER A 19 2.49 36.45 -5.04
CA SER A 19 1.89 36.01 -3.77
C SER A 19 1.16 34.66 -3.90
N TYR A 20 0.45 34.44 -5.01
CA TYR A 20 -0.26 33.18 -5.26
C TYR A 20 0.69 32.01 -5.52
N VAL A 21 1.77 32.26 -6.25
CA VAL A 21 2.84 31.28 -6.52
C VAL A 21 3.58 30.92 -5.22
N GLU A 22 3.92 31.92 -4.39
CA GLU A 22 4.53 31.68 -3.08
C GLU A 22 3.64 30.82 -2.18
N THR A 23 2.35 31.16 -2.10
CA THR A 23 1.35 30.38 -1.33
C THR A 23 1.17 28.96 -1.88
N SER A 24 1.17 28.81 -3.20
CA SER A 24 1.04 27.51 -3.88
C SER A 24 2.25 26.60 -3.62
N ILE A 25 3.46 27.17 -3.60
CA ILE A 25 4.69 26.45 -3.27
C ILE A 25 4.68 25.97 -1.83
N GLU A 26 4.25 26.82 -0.89
CA GLU A 26 4.16 26.47 0.52
C GLU A 26 3.10 25.39 0.78
N TYR A 27 1.95 25.49 0.10
CA TYR A 27 0.92 24.45 0.11
C TYR A 27 1.45 23.10 -0.43
N TYR A 28 2.17 23.10 -1.55
CA TYR A 28 2.74 21.87 -2.12
C TYR A 28 3.79 21.24 -1.21
N LYS A 29 4.63 22.05 -0.57
CA LYS A 29 5.61 21.56 0.42
C LYS A 29 4.90 20.86 1.58
N LEU A 30 3.79 21.43 2.06
CA LEU A 30 3.00 20.85 3.15
C LEU A 30 2.18 19.62 2.72
N ASP A 31 1.61 19.61 1.50
CA ASP A 31 0.88 18.46 0.95
C ASP A 31 1.80 17.26 0.72
N LEU A 32 3.00 17.49 0.16
CA LEU A 32 4.02 16.46 -0.02
C LEU A 32 4.45 15.88 1.32
N PHE A 33 4.69 16.74 2.32
CA PHE A 33 5.02 16.30 3.67
C PHE A 33 3.89 15.46 4.28
N LYS A 34 2.64 15.92 4.16
CA LYS A 34 1.46 15.22 4.67
C LYS A 34 1.25 13.86 3.99
N LYS A 35 1.40 13.78 2.66
CA LYS A 35 1.31 12.52 1.90
C LYS A 35 2.42 11.56 2.30
N THR A 36 3.65 12.05 2.43
CA THR A 36 4.80 11.23 2.85
C THR A 36 4.59 10.69 4.25
N MET A 37 4.22 11.55 5.20
CA MET A 37 3.92 11.12 6.57
C MET A 37 2.76 10.13 6.64
N LYS A 38 1.66 10.37 5.90
CA LYS A 38 0.53 9.45 5.84
C LYS A 38 0.93 8.08 5.27
N SER A 39 1.78 8.08 4.23
CA SER A 39 2.34 6.85 3.66
C SER A 39 3.21 6.11 4.69
N THR A 40 4.14 6.81 5.34
CA THR A 40 5.02 6.24 6.37
C THR A 40 4.23 5.69 7.55
N ILE A 41 3.22 6.42 8.05
CA ILE A 41 2.34 5.97 9.13
C ILE A 41 1.56 4.73 8.71
N SER A 42 1.00 4.72 7.49
CA SER A 42 0.27 3.56 6.96
C SER A 42 1.18 2.34 6.83
N LEU A 43 2.40 2.52 6.33
CA LEU A 43 3.39 1.46 6.21
C LEU A 43 3.79 0.93 7.58
N ALA A 44 4.13 1.81 8.53
CA ALA A 44 4.48 1.43 9.90
C ALA A 44 3.35 0.65 10.57
N ASN A 45 2.10 1.14 10.47
CA ASN A 45 0.96 0.46 11.06
C ASN A 45 0.70 -0.92 10.41
N THR A 46 0.86 -1.01 9.09
CA THR A 46 0.76 -2.28 8.35
C THR A 46 1.87 -3.25 8.75
N LEU A 47 3.08 -2.75 8.99
CA LEU A 47 4.24 -3.56 9.37
C LEU A 47 4.08 -4.10 10.79
N VAL A 48 3.61 -3.27 11.73
CA VAL A 48 3.31 -3.69 13.11
C VAL A 48 2.17 -4.71 13.14
N MET A 49 1.07 -4.44 12.45
CA MET A 49 -0.07 -5.38 12.40
C MET A 49 0.32 -6.68 11.69
N GLY A 50 1.04 -6.57 10.57
CA GLY A 50 1.48 -7.70 9.76
C GLY A 50 2.49 -8.59 10.47
N SER A 51 3.41 -8.00 11.24
CA SER A 51 4.38 -8.77 12.04
C SER A 51 3.71 -9.54 13.16
N LEU A 52 2.75 -8.94 13.86
CA LEU A 52 1.99 -9.62 14.90
C LEU A 52 1.16 -10.78 14.34
N LEU A 53 0.52 -10.56 13.18
CA LEU A 53 -0.21 -11.60 12.47
C LEU A 53 0.72 -12.75 12.03
N MET A 54 1.89 -12.43 11.48
CA MET A 54 2.89 -13.44 11.10
C MET A 54 3.34 -14.28 12.30
N LEU A 55 3.59 -13.65 13.45
CA LEU A 55 3.96 -14.37 14.67
C LEU A 55 2.86 -15.37 15.06
N ILE A 56 1.60 -14.94 15.11
CA ILE A 56 0.47 -15.81 15.43
C ILE A 56 0.39 -17.00 14.45
N LEU A 57 0.56 -16.75 13.15
CA LEU A 57 0.57 -17.82 12.14
C LEU A 57 1.71 -18.82 12.35
N ILE A 58 2.92 -18.37 12.70
CA ILE A 58 4.05 -19.25 12.95
C ILE A 58 3.75 -20.16 14.15
N PHE A 59 3.27 -19.58 15.26
CA PHE A 59 2.91 -20.37 16.44
C PHE A 59 1.79 -21.37 16.14
N LEU A 60 0.76 -20.96 15.40
CA LEU A 60 -0.31 -21.86 14.95
C LEU A 60 0.22 -22.99 14.07
N SER A 61 1.10 -22.69 13.11
CA SER A 61 1.67 -23.69 12.21
C SER A 61 2.54 -24.70 12.96
N VAL A 62 3.36 -24.22 13.89
CA VAL A 62 4.20 -25.10 14.73
C VAL A 62 3.34 -25.95 15.65
N GLY A 63 2.33 -25.35 16.30
CA GLY A 63 1.38 -26.06 17.16
C GLY A 63 0.59 -27.14 16.40
N ALA A 64 0.07 -26.80 15.22
CA ALA A 64 -0.63 -27.75 14.36
C ALA A 64 0.27 -28.91 13.91
N SER A 65 1.52 -28.61 13.55
CA SER A 65 2.50 -29.63 13.18
C SER A 65 2.81 -30.59 14.33
N ILE A 66 3.04 -30.06 15.54
CA ILE A 66 3.30 -30.88 16.73
C ILE A 66 2.08 -31.73 17.06
N TRP A 67 0.88 -31.17 17.01
CA TRP A 67 -0.36 -31.89 17.30
C TRP A 67 -0.60 -33.05 16.33
N ILE A 68 -0.45 -32.80 15.02
CA ILE A 68 -0.55 -33.84 13.98
C ILE A 68 0.57 -34.87 14.13
N GLY A 69 1.81 -34.43 14.40
CA GLY A 69 2.96 -35.30 14.60
C GLY A 69 2.82 -36.22 15.82
N GLN A 70 2.25 -35.71 16.91
CA GLN A 70 1.94 -36.50 18.11
C GLN A 70 0.81 -37.50 17.84
N ALA A 71 -0.24 -37.13 17.10
CA ALA A 71 -1.32 -38.04 16.74
C ALA A 71 -0.83 -39.25 15.91
N ILE A 72 0.23 -39.06 15.12
CA ILE A 72 0.84 -40.11 14.29
C ILE A 72 2.00 -40.81 15.03
N ASN A 73 2.31 -40.43 16.28
CA ASN A 73 3.50 -40.86 17.04
C ASN A 73 4.83 -40.63 16.30
N HIS A 74 4.86 -39.71 15.32
CA HIS A 74 6.02 -39.41 14.51
C HIS A 74 6.10 -37.90 14.21
N LEU A 75 6.84 -37.18 15.05
CA LEU A 75 7.00 -35.72 14.95
C LEU A 75 7.43 -35.22 13.55
N PRO A 76 8.44 -35.82 12.89
CA PRO A 76 8.87 -35.37 11.56
C PRO A 76 7.78 -35.48 10.50
N ALA A 77 6.87 -36.45 10.64
CA ALA A 77 5.77 -36.63 9.69
C ALA A 77 4.73 -35.49 9.81
N GLY A 78 4.49 -34.97 11.02
CA GLY A 78 3.63 -33.82 11.24
C GLY A 78 4.09 -32.58 10.48
N TYR A 79 5.40 -32.28 10.51
CA TYR A 79 5.97 -31.16 9.76
C TYR A 79 5.84 -31.36 8.24
N PHE A 80 6.09 -32.59 7.75
CA PHE A 80 5.94 -32.89 6.32
C PHE A 80 4.50 -32.74 5.83
N ILE A 81 3.51 -33.15 6.63
CA ILE A 81 2.09 -33.02 6.27
C ILE A 81 1.70 -31.54 6.20
N VAL A 82 2.08 -30.75 7.20
CA VAL A 82 1.80 -29.30 7.21
C VAL A 82 2.51 -28.59 6.06
N ALA A 83 3.77 -28.95 5.76
CA ALA A 83 4.51 -28.42 4.62
C ALA A 83 3.85 -28.79 3.27
N GLY A 84 3.40 -30.04 3.12
CA GLY A 84 2.65 -30.48 1.94
C GLY A 84 1.34 -29.73 1.76
N PHE A 85 0.59 -29.51 2.84
CA PHE A 85 -0.62 -28.69 2.84
C PHE A 85 -0.32 -27.25 2.38
N TYR A 86 0.72 -26.61 2.91
CA TYR A 86 1.12 -25.27 2.47
C TYR A 86 1.56 -25.23 1.00
N ALA A 87 2.24 -26.27 0.51
CA ALA A 87 2.63 -26.38 -0.90
C ALA A 87 1.40 -26.49 -1.82
N ILE A 88 0.38 -27.27 -1.43
CA ILE A 88 -0.88 -27.36 -2.17
C ILE A 88 -1.60 -26.01 -2.19
N VAL A 89 -1.71 -25.35 -1.03
CA VAL A 89 -2.31 -24.01 -0.93
C VAL A 89 -1.56 -23.02 -1.82
N MET A 90 -0.22 -23.06 -1.83
CA MET A 90 0.61 -22.22 -2.69
C MET A 90 0.34 -22.49 -4.18
N ALA A 91 0.26 -23.76 -4.60
CA ALA A 91 -0.06 -24.12 -5.98
C ALA A 91 -1.46 -23.64 -6.37
N LEU A 92 -2.44 -23.79 -5.47
CA LEU A 92 -3.81 -23.32 -5.68
C LEU A 92 -3.85 -21.79 -5.81
N LEU A 93 -3.13 -21.07 -4.94
CA LEU A 93 -2.97 -19.61 -5.06
C LEU A 93 -2.24 -19.19 -6.33
N ALA A 94 -1.26 -19.95 -6.84
CA ALA A 94 -0.59 -19.61 -8.10
C ALA A 94 -1.55 -19.74 -9.30
N ILE A 95 -2.40 -20.76 -9.30
CA ILE A 95 -3.38 -21.02 -10.37
C ILE A 95 -4.55 -20.04 -10.30
N PHE A 96 -5.20 -19.92 -9.15
CA PHE A 96 -6.35 -19.03 -8.96
C PHE A 96 -5.94 -17.56 -8.83
N GLY A 97 -4.82 -17.27 -8.18
CA GLY A 97 -4.32 -15.92 -7.94
C GLY A 97 -3.99 -15.16 -9.22
N LYS A 98 -3.57 -15.82 -10.29
CA LYS A 98 -3.44 -15.17 -11.62
C LYS A 98 -4.75 -14.54 -12.10
N SER A 99 -5.90 -15.14 -11.78
CA SER A 99 -7.22 -14.63 -12.15
C SER A 99 -7.73 -13.58 -11.15
N TYR A 100 -7.56 -13.82 -9.85
CA TYR A 100 -8.05 -12.91 -8.79
C TYR A 100 -7.25 -11.62 -8.66
N PHE A 101 -5.91 -11.68 -8.72
CA PHE A 101 -5.06 -10.49 -8.66
C PHE A 101 -5.19 -9.64 -9.93
N LYS A 102 -5.25 -10.26 -11.13
CA LYS A 102 -5.52 -9.50 -12.36
C LYS A 102 -6.87 -8.79 -12.30
N LYS A 103 -7.97 -9.45 -11.91
CA LYS A 103 -9.28 -8.78 -11.88
C LYS A 103 -9.33 -7.64 -10.86
N ARG A 104 -8.83 -7.81 -9.63
CA ARG A 104 -8.90 -6.71 -8.63
C ARG A 104 -7.90 -5.58 -8.91
N LEU A 105 -6.70 -5.88 -9.40
CA LEU A 105 -5.72 -4.85 -9.74
C LEU A 105 -6.13 -4.12 -11.02
N LEU A 106 -6.49 -4.85 -12.09
CA LEU A 106 -6.87 -4.24 -13.37
C LEU A 106 -8.12 -3.36 -13.24
N ILE A 107 -9.14 -3.75 -12.47
CA ILE A 107 -10.36 -2.93 -12.30
C ILE A 107 -10.06 -1.64 -11.51
N LYS A 108 -9.16 -1.70 -10.52
CA LYS A 108 -8.82 -0.53 -9.68
C LYS A 108 -7.92 0.45 -10.41
N TYR A 109 -6.98 -0.03 -11.23
CA TYR A 109 -6.10 0.82 -12.05
C TYR A 109 -6.77 1.28 -13.35
N SER A 110 -7.64 0.47 -13.97
CA SER A 110 -8.39 0.86 -15.16
C SER A 110 -9.27 2.09 -14.92
N ARG A 111 -9.94 2.19 -13.76
CA ARG A 111 -10.80 3.36 -13.46
C ARG A 111 -10.01 4.66 -13.22
N ILE A 112 -8.75 4.56 -12.81
CA ILE A 112 -7.88 5.72 -12.61
C ILE A 112 -7.27 6.20 -13.94
N PHE A 113 -7.06 5.28 -14.89
CA PHE A 113 -6.39 5.59 -16.17
C PHE A 113 -7.37 5.88 -17.33
N PHE A 114 -8.60 5.37 -17.27
CA PHE A 114 -9.62 5.58 -18.32
C PHE A 114 -10.67 6.64 -17.97
N ASN A 115 -10.44 7.44 -16.92
CA ASN A 115 -11.36 8.50 -16.49
C ASN A 115 -10.70 9.88 -16.46
N ASP A 116 -9.66 10.06 -17.27
CA ASP A 116 -9.26 11.35 -17.85
C ASP A 116 -9.83 11.45 -19.27
#